data_AF-A0AAP9Y622-F1
#
_entry.id   AF-A0AAP9Y622-F1
#
_cell.length_a   1.000
_cell.length_b   1.000
_cell.length_c   1.000
_cell.angle_alpha   90.00
_cell.angle_beta   90.00
_cell.angle_gamma   90.00
#
_symmetry.space_group_name_H-M   'P 1'
#
loop_
_entity.id
_entity.type
_entity.pdbx_description
1 polymer ?
#
loop_
_entity_poly.entity_id
_entity_poly.type
_entity_poly.pdbx_seq_one_letter_code
_entity_poly.pdbx_strand_id
1 'polypeptide(L)'
;MLPDNLKDAILSHVGGRTEILGSQLGYFIRRTAPDWSLKDDYGSLREFVESELSDVLIHVGKQGGDDIYRMHRADEPGLARLTGDDRTLWSLFNNPQREGRIFVRPDGLWVVRNGSAAPDDGRELVRIAEEEYRTLLVSLAEQIPIDLRDRFSEILSSSDKTPWSEVLNLLRKSGYSRVGKELERKRIEYVFSEFRRRLGGLGLTPQQIDDHEATLNASNGRGHLSDRNTRTHLQSVLSVDSRYPTDEKLLREIAKKAIDEMSAEQIRQLNLPLGHVWDALLVSR
;
A
#
# COMPACT_ATOMS: atom_id res chain seq x y z
N MET A 1 9.83 -15.26 14.52
CA MET A 1 10.70 -14.22 15.14
C MET A 1 11.73 -13.86 14.09
N LEU A 2 11.99 -12.57 13.88
CA LEU A 2 13.00 -12.13 12.91
C LEU A 2 14.37 -12.63 13.38
N PRO A 3 15.18 -13.30 12.52
CA PRO A 3 16.52 -13.70 12.90
C PRO A 3 17.40 -12.51 13.26
N ASP A 4 18.17 -12.64 14.34
CA ASP A 4 19.12 -11.61 14.78
C ASP A 4 20.08 -11.26 13.63
N ASN A 5 20.29 -9.96 13.39
CA ASN A 5 21.13 -9.38 12.34
C ASN A 5 20.58 -9.47 10.90
N LEU A 6 19.39 -10.05 10.64
CA LEU A 6 18.84 -10.11 9.28
C LEU A 6 18.56 -8.71 8.72
N LYS A 7 18.03 -7.80 9.55
CA LYS A 7 17.77 -6.41 9.16
C LYS A 7 19.06 -5.71 8.72
N ASP A 8 20.11 -5.75 9.54
CA ASP A 8 21.41 -5.14 9.22
C ASP A 8 22.07 -5.75 7.98
N ALA A 9 21.97 -7.06 7.80
CA ALA A 9 22.45 -7.75 6.62
C ALA A 9 21.72 -7.28 5.34
N ILE A 10 20.41 -7.08 5.41
CA ILE A 10 19.63 -6.52 4.29
C ILE A 10 20.07 -5.09 4.01
N LEU A 11 20.26 -4.25 5.03
CA LEU A 11 20.72 -2.88 4.85
C LEU A 11 22.10 -2.79 4.22
N SER A 12 23.03 -3.66 4.64
CA SER A 12 24.35 -3.78 4.01
C SER A 12 24.26 -4.25 2.55
N HIS A 13 23.33 -5.16 2.24
CA HIS A 13 23.15 -5.68 0.88
C HIS A 13 22.50 -4.69 -0.09
N VAL A 14 21.58 -3.85 0.39
CA VAL A 14 20.91 -2.83 -0.42
C VAL A 14 21.67 -1.49 -0.39
N GLY A 15 22.51 -1.25 0.62
CA GLY A 15 23.37 -0.07 0.74
C GLY A 15 24.32 0.07 -0.44
N GLY A 16 24.00 0.99 -1.35
CA GLY A 16 24.73 1.23 -2.61
C GLY A 16 23.94 0.93 -3.88
N ARG A 17 22.75 0.31 -3.77
CA ARG A 17 21.84 0.10 -4.91
C ARG A 17 20.75 1.17 -4.94
N THR A 18 20.43 1.66 -6.13
CA THR A 18 19.27 2.54 -6.34
C THR A 18 17.96 1.79 -6.17
N GLU A 19 17.91 0.52 -6.59
CA GLU A 19 16.74 -0.35 -6.50
C GLU A 19 17.18 -1.81 -6.32
N ILE A 20 16.32 -2.63 -5.74
CA ILE A 20 16.46 -4.08 -5.62
C ILE A 20 15.15 -4.76 -6.00
N LEU A 21 15.24 -5.80 -6.83
CA LEU A 21 14.09 -6.61 -7.19
C LEU A 21 13.66 -7.51 -6.02
N GLY A 22 12.38 -7.82 -5.94
CA GLY A 22 11.80 -8.66 -4.90
C GLY A 22 12.35 -10.07 -4.95
N SER A 23 12.53 -10.65 -6.13
CA SER A 23 13.21 -11.94 -6.28
C SER A 23 14.64 -11.92 -5.74
N GLN A 24 15.39 -10.83 -5.96
CA GLN A 24 16.76 -10.68 -5.47
C GLN A 24 16.80 -10.51 -3.95
N LEU A 25 15.91 -9.69 -3.40
CA LEU A 25 15.79 -9.50 -1.95
C LEU A 25 15.33 -10.78 -1.26
N GLY A 26 14.35 -11.48 -1.81
CA GLY A 26 13.86 -12.76 -1.31
C GLY A 26 14.93 -13.86 -1.37
N TYR A 27 15.70 -13.92 -2.45
CA TYR A 27 16.85 -14.83 -2.57
C TYR A 27 17.92 -14.53 -1.51
N PHE A 28 18.24 -13.25 -1.32
CA PHE A 28 19.20 -12.83 -0.30
C PHE A 28 18.74 -13.23 1.11
N ILE A 29 17.48 -12.96 1.46
CA ILE A 29 16.89 -13.33 2.74
C ILE A 29 16.98 -14.83 2.97
N ARG A 30 16.61 -15.65 1.98
CA ARG A 30 16.65 -17.11 2.07
C ARG A 30 18.07 -17.66 2.22
N ARG A 31 19.07 -16.96 1.67
CA ARG A 31 20.48 -17.34 1.82
C ARG A 31 21.03 -16.96 3.20
N THR A 32 20.61 -15.81 3.73
CA THR A 32 21.07 -15.28 5.02
C THR A 32 20.39 -15.98 6.20
N ALA A 33 19.13 -16.39 6.05
CA ALA A 33 18.36 -17.10 7.05
C ALA A 33 17.65 -18.33 6.44
N PRO A 34 18.39 -19.42 6.16
CA PRO A 34 17.87 -20.58 5.43
C PRO A 34 16.81 -21.36 6.21
N ASP A 35 16.91 -21.39 7.54
CA ASP A 35 15.98 -22.10 8.43
C ASP A 35 14.74 -21.25 8.78
N TRP A 36 14.69 -20.01 8.30
CA TRP A 36 13.58 -19.09 8.56
C TRP A 36 12.66 -18.98 7.35
N SER A 37 11.36 -19.22 7.58
CA SER A 37 10.33 -19.15 6.54
C SER A 37 9.59 -17.81 6.59
N LEU A 38 9.97 -16.91 5.69
CA LEU A 38 9.29 -15.63 5.49
C LEU A 38 7.78 -15.83 5.22
N LYS A 39 7.43 -16.89 4.48
CA LYS A 39 6.03 -17.18 4.11
C LYS A 39 5.17 -17.54 5.33
N ASP A 40 5.72 -18.25 6.31
CA ASP A 40 4.94 -18.72 7.46
C ASP A 40 4.70 -17.61 8.49
N ASP A 41 5.64 -16.67 8.59
CA ASP A 41 5.54 -15.53 9.49
C ASP A 41 4.79 -14.35 8.82
N TYR A 42 5.12 -14.00 7.58
CA TYR A 42 4.66 -12.76 6.93
C TYR A 42 3.82 -13.00 5.67
N GLY A 43 3.63 -14.23 5.19
CA GLY A 43 2.80 -14.53 4.01
C GLY A 43 3.44 -14.16 2.66
N SER A 44 4.00 -12.95 2.54
CA SER A 44 4.67 -12.46 1.33
C SER A 44 5.87 -11.58 1.65
N LEU A 45 6.83 -11.50 0.71
CA LEU A 45 8.00 -10.60 0.84
C LEU A 45 7.56 -9.15 1.01
N ARG A 46 6.50 -8.77 0.31
CA ARG A 46 5.90 -7.46 0.41
C ARG A 46 5.41 -7.16 1.82
N GLU A 47 4.61 -8.05 2.40
CA GLU A 47 4.12 -7.90 3.78
C GLU A 47 5.27 -7.79 4.77
N PHE A 48 6.32 -8.62 4.61
CA PHE A 48 7.53 -8.55 5.43
C PHE A 48 8.25 -7.19 5.33
N VAL A 49 8.48 -6.70 4.10
CA VAL A 49 9.13 -5.41 3.90
C VAL A 49 8.27 -4.28 4.46
N GLU A 50 6.96 -4.32 4.23
CA GLU A 50 6.00 -3.33 4.71
C GLU A 50 5.88 -3.33 6.25
N SER A 51 6.10 -4.46 6.93
CA SER A 51 6.03 -4.57 8.39
C SER A 51 7.36 -4.29 9.11
N GLU A 52 8.47 -4.86 8.65
CA GLU A 52 9.74 -4.90 9.42
C GLU A 52 10.84 -3.97 8.90
N LEU A 53 10.83 -3.67 7.59
CA LEU A 53 11.91 -2.96 6.90
C LEU A 53 11.44 -1.64 6.30
N SER A 54 10.25 -1.22 6.64
CA SER A 54 9.55 -0.16 5.93
C SER A 54 10.03 1.25 6.27
N ASP A 55 10.84 1.35 7.33
CA ASP A 55 11.67 2.50 7.71
C ASP A 55 12.86 2.70 6.75
N VAL A 56 13.29 1.63 6.08
CA VAL A 56 14.54 1.62 5.28
C VAL A 56 14.34 1.18 3.84
N LEU A 57 13.23 0.51 3.51
CA LEU A 57 12.86 0.08 2.17
C LEU A 57 11.42 0.49 1.86
N ILE A 58 11.22 1.02 0.67
CA ILE A 58 9.89 1.31 0.12
C ILE A 58 9.67 0.50 -1.15
N HIS A 59 8.45 -0.01 -1.31
CA HIS A 59 8.03 -0.63 -2.55
C HIS A 59 7.71 0.47 -3.58
N VAL A 60 8.45 0.53 -4.67
CA VAL A 60 8.33 1.59 -5.70
C VAL A 60 7.58 1.16 -6.95
N GLY A 61 7.35 -0.14 -7.16
CA GLY A 61 6.65 -0.61 -8.35
C GLY A 61 6.85 -2.09 -8.62
N LYS A 62 6.58 -2.50 -9.86
CA LYS A 62 6.84 -3.87 -10.34
C LYS A 62 7.57 -3.85 -11.67
N GLN A 63 8.46 -4.82 -11.88
CA GLN A 63 9.10 -5.09 -13.16
C GLN A 63 8.91 -6.58 -13.51
N GLY A 64 8.20 -6.87 -14.61
CA GLY A 64 8.00 -8.26 -15.05
C GLY A 64 7.26 -9.14 -14.03
N GLY A 65 6.38 -8.56 -13.21
CA GLY A 65 5.66 -9.25 -12.13
C GLY A 65 6.43 -9.33 -10.80
N ASP A 66 7.70 -8.94 -10.79
CA ASP A 66 8.53 -8.86 -9.59
C ASP A 66 8.36 -7.49 -8.91
N ASP A 67 8.32 -7.46 -7.57
CA ASP A 67 8.25 -6.21 -6.82
C ASP A 67 9.59 -5.47 -6.92
N ILE A 68 9.58 -4.14 -6.94
CA ILE A 68 10.80 -3.33 -6.89
C ILE A 68 10.80 -2.59 -5.56
N TYR A 69 11.89 -2.74 -4.82
CA TYR A 69 12.14 -2.04 -3.58
C TYR A 69 13.29 -1.06 -3.76
N ARG A 70 13.22 0.07 -3.06
CA ARG A 70 14.27 1.09 -3.06
C ARG A 70 14.61 1.42 -1.61
N MET A 71 15.89 1.69 -1.35
CA MET A 71 16.30 2.30 -0.08
C MET A 71 15.48 3.54 0.15
N HIS A 72 14.79 3.59 1.27
CA HIS A 72 14.13 4.79 1.71
C HIS A 72 15.21 5.85 1.92
N ARG A 73 15.42 6.71 0.92
CA ARG A 73 16.34 7.85 1.06
C ARG A 73 15.77 8.72 2.17
N ALA A 74 16.55 8.88 3.23
CA ALA A 74 16.33 9.90 4.25
C ALA A 74 16.65 11.32 3.72
N ASP A 75 16.98 11.45 2.43
CA ASP A 75 17.58 12.64 1.81
C ASP A 75 16.58 13.56 1.07
N GLU A 76 15.29 13.55 1.40
CA GLU A 76 14.42 14.69 1.03
C GLU A 76 13.94 15.42 2.30
N PRO A 77 14.07 16.76 2.31
CA PRO A 77 14.15 17.53 3.54
C PRO A 77 12.82 17.50 4.29
N GLY A 78 12.79 16.76 5.40
CA GLY A 78 12.09 17.00 6.68
C GLY A 78 10.56 17.17 6.71
N LEU A 79 9.97 17.71 5.66
CA LEU A 79 8.60 18.16 5.50
C LEU A 79 8.15 17.80 4.07
N ALA A 80 7.28 16.81 3.94
CA ALA A 80 6.74 16.40 2.63
C ALA A 80 5.21 16.48 2.64
N ARG A 81 4.62 16.92 1.53
CA ARG A 81 3.16 16.92 1.38
C ARG A 81 2.69 15.50 1.22
N LEU A 82 1.74 15.08 2.06
CA LEU A 82 1.11 13.78 1.96
C LEU A 82 0.06 13.83 0.85
N THR A 83 0.23 12.94 -0.12
CA THR A 83 -0.73 12.75 -1.22
C THR A 83 -1.48 11.44 -1.02
N GLY A 84 -2.65 11.31 -1.63
CA GLY A 84 -3.41 10.06 -1.63
C GLY A 84 -2.78 8.99 -2.53
N ASP A 85 -1.80 9.36 -3.35
CA ASP A 85 -1.21 8.53 -4.40
C ASP A 85 -0.23 7.49 -3.84
N ASP A 86 0.26 7.71 -2.62
CA ASP A 86 1.14 6.80 -1.91
C ASP A 86 0.50 6.26 -0.62
N ARG A 87 1.03 5.16 -0.08
CA ARG A 87 0.52 4.57 1.18
C ARG A 87 1.03 5.30 2.44
N THR A 88 1.72 6.43 2.29
CA THR A 88 2.45 7.07 3.38
C THR A 88 1.49 7.60 4.43
N LEU A 89 0.43 8.32 4.03
CA LEU A 89 -0.57 8.85 4.94
C LEU A 89 -1.26 7.73 5.73
N TRP A 90 -1.75 6.71 5.04
CA TRP A 90 -2.35 5.54 5.68
C TRP A 90 -1.37 4.92 6.67
N SER A 91 -0.17 4.57 6.23
CA SER A 91 0.84 3.88 7.05
C SER A 91 1.24 4.67 8.29
N LEU A 92 1.44 5.99 8.18
CA LEU A 92 1.82 6.83 9.30
C LEU A 92 0.68 6.95 10.29
N PHE A 93 -0.54 7.23 9.83
CA PHE A 93 -1.66 7.49 10.71
C PHE A 93 -2.10 6.23 11.47
N ASN A 94 -2.08 5.06 10.80
CA ASN A 94 -2.56 3.80 11.38
C ASN A 94 -1.50 3.01 12.16
N ASN A 95 -0.20 3.24 11.94
CA ASN A 95 0.85 2.41 12.55
C ASN A 95 1.60 3.20 13.65
N PRO A 96 1.38 2.87 14.94
CA PRO A 96 2.01 3.57 16.05
C PRO A 96 3.55 3.50 16.02
N GLN A 97 4.09 2.41 15.48
CA GLN A 97 5.53 2.13 15.42
C GLN A 97 6.25 2.94 14.33
N ARG A 98 5.50 3.58 13.41
CA ARG A 98 6.10 4.46 12.40
C ARG A 98 6.57 5.76 13.04
N GLU A 99 7.77 6.18 12.70
CA GLU A 99 8.26 7.50 13.06
C GLU A 99 7.72 8.59 12.14
N GLY A 100 7.51 9.78 12.70
CA GLY A 100 6.99 10.93 11.99
C GLY A 100 5.69 11.46 12.59
N ARG A 101 5.40 12.72 12.27
CA ARG A 101 4.24 13.47 12.74
C ARG A 101 3.46 13.97 11.53
N ILE A 102 2.15 14.04 11.65
CA ILE A 102 1.27 14.54 10.59
C ILE A 102 0.80 15.93 10.99
N PHE A 103 0.86 16.89 10.08
CA PHE A 103 0.40 18.25 10.29
C PHE A 103 -0.65 18.61 9.23
N VAL A 104 -1.67 19.32 9.67
CA VAL A 104 -2.71 19.92 8.82
C VAL A 104 -2.36 21.38 8.60
N ARG A 105 -2.16 21.76 7.34
CA ARG A 105 -1.91 23.12 6.86
C ARG A 105 -3.05 23.56 5.93
N PRO A 106 -3.21 24.87 5.64
CA PRO A 106 -4.26 25.36 4.75
C PRO A 106 -4.22 24.74 3.34
N ASP A 107 -3.05 24.29 2.90
CA ASP A 107 -2.81 23.70 1.59
C ASP A 107 -2.84 22.15 1.58
N GLY A 108 -2.94 21.49 2.73
CA GLY A 108 -3.06 20.04 2.80
C GLY A 108 -2.48 19.38 4.03
N LEU A 109 -2.28 18.06 3.92
CA LEU A 109 -1.62 17.24 4.93
C LEU A 109 -0.14 17.15 4.65
N TRP A 110 0.66 17.21 5.70
CA TRP A 110 2.11 17.19 5.63
C TRP A 110 2.68 16.22 6.65
N VAL A 111 3.77 15.53 6.29
CA VAL A 111 4.54 14.72 7.22
C VAL A 111 5.79 15.48 7.63
N VAL A 112 6.06 15.52 8.94
CA VAL A 112 7.33 15.97 9.51
C VAL A 112 8.05 14.76 10.09
N ARG A 113 9.26 14.48 9.61
CA ARG A 113 10.07 13.34 10.10
C ARG A 113 10.98 13.77 11.25
N ASN A 114 11.42 12.79 12.04
CA ASN A 114 12.21 13.03 13.25
C ASN A 114 13.42 13.94 12.98
N GLY A 115 13.65 14.90 13.89
CA GLY A 115 14.70 15.91 13.78
C GLY A 115 14.33 17.18 13.02
N SER A 116 13.16 17.23 12.37
CA SER A 116 12.68 18.43 11.65
C SER A 116 11.74 19.27 12.52
N ALA A 117 11.83 20.60 12.37
CA ALA A 117 10.94 21.53 13.05
C ALA A 117 9.49 21.34 12.58
N ALA A 118 8.55 21.56 13.49
CA ALA A 118 7.14 21.62 13.11
C ALA A 118 6.90 22.83 12.20
N PRO A 119 6.03 22.73 11.17
CA PRO A 119 5.67 23.88 10.36
C PRO A 119 4.93 24.94 11.19
N ASP A 120 5.32 26.21 11.01
CA ASP A 120 4.80 27.35 11.81
C ASP A 120 3.27 27.54 11.70
N ASP A 121 2.68 27.09 10.59
CA ASP A 121 1.26 27.21 10.25
C ASP A 121 0.51 25.85 10.33
N GLY A 122 1.15 24.81 10.86
CA GLY A 122 0.58 23.46 10.92
C GLY A 122 -0.02 23.11 12.28
N ARG A 123 -1.23 22.53 12.26
CA ARG A 123 -1.83 21.88 13.44
C ARG A 123 -1.50 20.39 13.42
N GLU A 124 -0.92 19.86 14.49
CA GLU A 124 -0.57 18.44 14.55
C GLU A 124 -1.83 17.55 14.58
N LEU A 125 -1.91 16.63 13.63
CA LEU A 125 -2.86 15.53 13.62
C LEU A 125 -2.24 14.35 14.36
N VAL A 126 -2.63 14.19 15.62
CA VAL A 126 -2.20 13.09 16.47
C VAL A 126 -2.52 11.76 15.78
N ARG A 127 -1.56 10.82 15.76
CA ARG A 127 -1.67 9.49 15.14
C ARG A 127 -2.26 8.47 16.11
N ILE A 128 -2.77 7.35 15.60
CA ILE A 128 -3.37 6.33 16.46
C ILE A 128 -2.27 5.71 17.32
N ALA A 129 -2.48 5.71 18.64
CA ALA A 129 -1.56 5.13 19.60
C ALA A 129 -1.79 3.62 19.72
N GLU A 130 -0.79 2.91 20.23
CA GLU A 130 -0.90 1.46 20.42
C GLU A 130 -1.99 1.07 21.44
N GLU A 131 -2.13 1.86 22.50
CA GLU A 131 -3.15 1.65 23.54
C GLU A 131 -4.59 1.75 22.99
N GLU A 132 -4.79 2.55 21.94
CA GLU A 132 -6.08 2.67 21.26
C GLU A 132 -6.44 1.38 20.52
N TYR A 133 -5.45 0.72 19.91
CA TYR A 133 -5.66 -0.61 19.33
C TYR A 133 -5.87 -1.69 20.38
N ARG A 134 -5.23 -1.61 21.54
CA ARG A 134 -5.52 -2.51 22.67
C ARG A 134 -6.96 -2.36 23.12
N THR A 135 -7.41 -1.12 23.33
CA THR A 135 -8.79 -0.81 23.70
C THR A 135 -9.78 -1.32 22.65
N LEU A 136 -9.48 -1.12 21.36
CA LEU A 136 -10.30 -1.64 20.28
C LEU A 136 -10.37 -3.16 20.32
N LEU A 137 -9.24 -3.87 20.45
CA LEU A 137 -9.24 -5.33 20.54
C LEU A 137 -10.04 -5.84 21.74
N VAL A 138 -9.90 -5.21 22.91
CA VAL A 138 -10.69 -5.55 24.11
C VAL A 138 -12.19 -5.43 23.82
N SER A 139 -12.62 -4.37 23.14
CA SER A 139 -14.04 -4.21 22.74
C SER A 139 -14.53 -5.29 21.76
N LEU A 140 -13.60 -6.00 21.11
CA LEU A 140 -13.88 -7.06 20.13
C LEU A 140 -13.66 -8.47 20.70
N ALA A 141 -13.34 -8.60 22.00
CA ALA A 141 -12.99 -9.86 22.64
C ALA A 141 -14.07 -10.95 22.48
N GLU A 142 -15.36 -10.57 22.44
CA GLU A 142 -16.47 -11.52 22.25
C GLU A 142 -16.45 -12.20 20.87
N GLN A 143 -15.83 -11.59 19.86
CA GLN A 143 -15.69 -12.17 18.52
C GLN A 143 -14.52 -13.15 18.44
N ILE A 144 -13.67 -13.22 19.46
CA ILE A 144 -12.54 -14.15 19.50
C ILE A 144 -13.06 -15.55 19.86
N PRO A 145 -12.72 -16.58 19.05
CA PRO A 145 -13.05 -17.97 19.34
C PRO A 145 -12.61 -18.39 20.74
N ILE A 146 -13.46 -19.17 21.43
CA ILE A 146 -13.26 -19.52 22.85
C ILE A 146 -11.91 -20.21 23.08
N ASP A 147 -11.51 -21.09 22.15
CA ASP A 147 -10.25 -21.83 22.13
C ASP A 147 -9.00 -20.94 21.99
N LEU A 148 -9.16 -19.68 21.59
CA LEU A 148 -8.07 -18.73 21.41
C LEU A 148 -8.03 -17.61 22.46
N ARG A 149 -8.98 -17.56 23.40
CA ARG A 149 -9.12 -16.45 24.36
C ARG A 149 -7.94 -16.32 25.32
N ASP A 150 -7.34 -17.43 25.75
CA ASP A 150 -6.18 -17.40 26.64
C ASP A 150 -4.99 -16.75 25.93
N ARG A 151 -4.68 -17.21 24.71
CA ARG A 151 -3.62 -16.61 23.88
C ARG A 151 -3.91 -15.16 23.49
N PHE A 152 -5.17 -14.83 23.21
CA PHE A 152 -5.57 -13.46 22.97
C PHE A 152 -5.28 -12.56 24.17
N SER A 153 -5.57 -13.03 25.39
CA SER A 153 -5.29 -12.29 26.63
C SER A 153 -3.79 -12.13 26.90
N GLU A 154 -3.00 -13.15 26.56
CA GLU A 154 -1.53 -13.07 26.60
C GLU A 154 -0.99 -11.99 25.64
N ILE A 155 -1.49 -11.95 24.40
CA ILE A 155 -1.11 -10.93 23.41
C ILE A 155 -1.44 -9.52 23.90
N LEU A 156 -2.63 -9.33 24.49
CA LEU A 156 -3.02 -8.03 25.04
C LEU A 156 -2.17 -7.59 26.23
N SER A 157 -1.52 -8.53 26.92
CA SER A 157 -0.65 -8.26 28.07
C SER A 157 0.82 -8.04 27.69
N SER A 158 1.23 -8.41 26.48
CA SER A 158 2.61 -8.23 25.99
C SER A 158 2.87 -6.80 25.53
N SER A 159 4.05 -6.22 25.85
CA SER A 159 4.44 -4.85 25.46
C SER A 159 5.27 -4.76 24.18
N ASP A 160 5.75 -5.88 23.64
CA ASP A 160 6.92 -5.83 22.74
C ASP A 160 6.54 -5.68 21.26
N LYS A 161 5.26 -5.87 20.92
CA LYS A 161 4.77 -5.88 19.54
C LYS A 161 3.38 -5.28 19.44
N THR A 162 3.03 -4.86 18.22
CA THR A 162 1.68 -4.37 17.93
C THR A 162 0.65 -5.51 18.12
N PRO A 163 -0.25 -5.41 19.12
CA PRO A 163 -1.14 -6.51 19.48
C PRO A 163 -2.09 -6.87 18.33
N TRP A 164 -2.39 -5.91 17.45
CA TRP A 164 -3.22 -6.13 16.28
C TRP A 164 -2.66 -7.18 15.32
N SER A 165 -1.38 -7.06 14.96
CA SER A 165 -0.73 -7.97 14.02
C SER A 165 -0.65 -9.40 14.57
N GLU A 166 -0.39 -9.53 15.87
CA GLU A 166 -0.33 -10.82 16.56
C GLU A 166 -1.69 -11.51 16.62
N VAL A 167 -2.77 -10.78 16.92
CA VAL A 167 -4.13 -11.33 16.92
C VAL A 167 -4.54 -11.80 15.53
N LEU A 168 -4.27 -11.02 14.48
CA LEU A 168 -4.56 -11.45 13.10
C LEU A 168 -3.75 -12.69 12.71
N ASN A 169 -2.48 -12.76 13.08
CA ASN A 169 -1.63 -13.91 12.85
C ASN A 169 -2.12 -15.16 13.60
N LEU A 170 -2.57 -15.00 14.85
CA LEU A 170 -3.19 -16.07 15.64
C LEU A 170 -4.42 -16.63 14.92
N LEU A 171 -5.33 -15.75 14.49
CA LEU A 171 -6.55 -16.17 13.78
C LEU A 171 -6.26 -16.83 12.44
N ARG A 172 -5.26 -16.33 11.70
CA ARG A 172 -4.81 -16.92 10.43
C ARG A 172 -4.26 -18.33 10.64
N LYS A 173 -3.34 -18.51 11.60
CA LYS A 173 -2.70 -19.81 11.88
C LYS A 173 -3.68 -20.84 12.43
N SER A 174 -4.71 -20.40 13.16
CA SER A 174 -5.75 -21.27 13.73
C SER A 174 -6.95 -21.50 12.81
N GLY A 175 -6.91 -21.05 11.55
CA GLY A 175 -7.99 -21.30 10.57
C GLY A 175 -9.20 -20.37 10.65
N TYR A 176 -9.23 -19.40 11.56
CA TYR A 176 -10.31 -18.42 11.72
C TYR A 176 -10.17 -17.20 10.82
N SER A 177 -9.82 -17.42 9.55
CA SER A 177 -9.56 -16.35 8.57
C SER A 177 -10.77 -15.42 8.37
N ARG A 178 -12.01 -15.91 8.53
CA ARG A 178 -13.23 -15.08 8.44
C ARG A 178 -13.30 -14.07 9.59
N VAL A 179 -13.00 -14.51 10.82
CA VAL A 179 -12.96 -13.63 12.00
C VAL A 179 -11.84 -12.60 11.84
N GLY A 180 -10.66 -13.03 11.36
CA GLY A 180 -9.56 -12.11 11.07
C GLY A 180 -9.92 -11.01 10.05
N LYS A 181 -10.62 -11.37 8.97
CA LYS A 181 -11.10 -10.38 7.98
C LYS A 181 -12.11 -9.39 8.57
N GLU A 182 -12.99 -9.87 9.45
CA GLU A 182 -13.99 -9.04 10.11
C GLU A 182 -13.35 -8.06 11.11
N LEU A 183 -12.38 -8.52 11.89
CA LEU A 183 -11.59 -7.63 12.75
C LEU A 183 -10.88 -6.56 11.92
N GLU A 184 -10.21 -6.94 10.83
CA GLU A 184 -9.52 -5.97 9.97
C GLU A 184 -10.48 -4.95 9.35
N ARG A 185 -11.70 -5.35 8.99
CA ARG A 185 -12.76 -4.42 8.57
C ARG A 185 -13.06 -3.40 9.68
N LYS A 186 -13.26 -3.87 10.91
CA LYS A 186 -13.54 -3.00 12.07
C LYS A 186 -12.40 -2.07 12.42
N ARG A 187 -11.14 -2.51 12.27
CA ARG A 187 -9.98 -1.61 12.41
C ARG A 187 -9.98 -0.52 11.36
N ILE A 188 -10.25 -0.85 10.10
CA ILE A 188 -10.27 0.16 9.05
C ILE A 188 -11.36 1.20 9.33
N GLU A 189 -12.55 0.77 9.75
CA GLU A 189 -13.64 1.67 10.18
C GLU A 189 -13.23 2.55 11.36
N TYR A 190 -12.57 1.96 12.36
CA TYR A 190 -12.03 2.69 13.50
C TYR A 190 -11.01 3.74 13.07
N VAL A 191 -10.08 3.41 12.17
CA VAL A 191 -9.06 4.33 11.66
C VAL A 191 -9.72 5.54 10.97
N PHE A 192 -10.71 5.31 10.10
CA PHE A 192 -11.44 6.42 9.47
C PHE A 192 -12.22 7.26 10.46
N SER A 193 -12.90 6.62 11.42
CA SER A 193 -13.64 7.32 12.48
C SER A 193 -12.72 8.22 13.31
N GLU A 194 -11.56 7.70 13.75
CA GLU A 194 -10.58 8.47 14.51
C GLU A 194 -9.95 9.59 13.71
N PHE A 195 -9.66 9.36 12.42
CA PHE A 195 -9.17 10.39 11.53
C PHE A 195 -10.15 11.57 11.43
N ARG A 196 -11.42 11.27 11.15
CA ARG A 196 -12.49 12.26 11.05
C ARG A 196 -12.68 13.02 12.35
N ARG A 197 -12.72 12.30 13.49
CA ARG A 197 -12.88 12.87 14.83
C ARG A 197 -11.75 13.85 15.16
N ARG A 198 -10.50 13.50 14.85
CA ARG A 198 -9.32 14.33 15.15
C ARG A 198 -9.24 15.55 14.24
N LEU A 199 -9.54 15.42 12.95
CA LEU A 199 -9.67 16.58 12.06
C LEU A 199 -10.78 17.54 12.51
N GLY A 200 -11.91 17.00 12.97
CA GLY A 200 -12.98 17.80 13.59
C GLY A 200 -12.50 18.53 14.86
N GLY A 201 -11.74 17.86 15.72
CA GLY A 201 -11.13 18.45 16.92
C GLY A 201 -10.11 19.55 16.62
N LEU A 202 -9.49 19.53 15.43
CA LEU A 202 -8.64 20.61 14.95
C LEU A 202 -9.45 21.82 14.42
N GLY A 203 -10.77 21.73 14.30
CA GLY A 203 -11.63 22.82 13.83
C GLY A 203 -11.70 22.97 12.31
N LEU A 204 -11.55 21.87 11.57
CA LEU A 204 -11.76 21.86 10.12
C LEU A 204 -13.26 21.87 9.79
N THR A 205 -13.60 22.46 8.64
CA THR A 205 -14.97 22.41 8.12
C THR A 205 -15.32 21.00 7.63
N PRO A 206 -16.61 20.62 7.60
CA PRO A 206 -17.03 19.31 7.09
C PRO A 206 -16.47 18.97 5.70
N GLN A 207 -16.45 19.97 4.80
CA GLN A 207 -15.90 19.78 3.45
C GLN A 207 -14.40 19.45 3.47
N GLN A 208 -13.61 20.18 4.25
CA GLN A 208 -12.17 19.91 4.37
C GLN A 208 -11.89 18.54 4.98
N ILE A 209 -12.73 18.11 5.92
CA ILE A 209 -12.65 16.78 6.52
C ILE A 209 -12.90 15.71 5.45
N ASP A 210 -13.94 15.87 4.63
CA ASP A 210 -14.26 14.94 3.54
C ASP A 210 -13.13 14.86 2.50
N ASP A 211 -12.52 16.00 2.14
CA ASP A 211 -11.39 16.05 1.20
C ASP A 211 -10.15 15.30 1.74
N HIS A 212 -9.84 15.46 3.04
CA HIS A 212 -8.75 14.74 3.68
C HIS A 212 -9.05 13.26 3.89
N GLU A 213 -10.31 12.90 4.18
CA GLU A 213 -10.74 11.51 4.29
C GLU A 213 -10.62 10.79 2.94
N ALA A 214 -10.98 11.45 1.84
CA ALA A 214 -10.75 10.94 0.49
C ALA A 214 -9.26 10.68 0.23
N THR A 215 -8.39 11.58 0.69
CA THR A 215 -6.92 11.41 0.61
C THR A 215 -6.45 10.18 1.42
N LEU A 216 -6.97 9.99 2.64
CA LEU A 216 -6.66 8.82 3.46
C LEU A 216 -7.16 7.52 2.80
N ASN A 217 -8.34 7.55 2.18
CA ASN A 217 -8.92 6.40 1.50
C ASN A 217 -8.13 6.00 0.23
N ALA A 218 -7.69 6.98 -0.55
CA ALA A 218 -6.77 6.76 -1.66
C ALA A 218 -5.47 6.10 -1.16
N SER A 219 -4.89 6.64 -0.07
CA SER A 219 -3.67 6.12 0.55
C SER A 219 -3.80 4.72 1.14
N ASN A 220 -5.01 4.31 1.57
CA ASN A 220 -5.28 2.94 2.01
C ASN A 220 -5.13 1.91 0.86
N GLY A 221 -5.25 2.35 -0.39
CA GLY A 221 -5.11 1.49 -1.58
C GLY A 221 -6.36 0.69 -1.94
N ARG A 222 -7.49 0.89 -1.23
CA ARG A 222 -8.79 0.31 -1.61
C ARG A 222 -9.48 1.08 -2.74
N GLY A 223 -9.13 2.35 -2.96
CA GLY A 223 -9.65 3.16 -4.07
C GLY A 223 -9.07 2.84 -5.46
N HIS A 224 -7.89 2.20 -5.52
CA HIS A 224 -7.20 1.94 -6.80
C HIS A 224 -7.58 0.62 -7.50
N LEU A 225 -8.56 -0.13 -6.98
CA LEU A 225 -9.06 -1.33 -7.67
C LEU A 225 -10.00 -1.02 -8.84
N SER A 226 -10.59 0.19 -8.89
CA SER A 226 -11.47 0.63 -9.98
C SER A 226 -10.68 1.05 -11.22
N ASP A 227 -9.64 1.87 -11.07
CA ASP A 227 -8.88 2.42 -12.22
C ASP A 227 -7.72 1.53 -12.70
N ARG A 228 -7.34 0.51 -11.92
CA ARG A 228 -6.28 -0.42 -12.34
C ARG A 228 -6.70 -1.34 -13.47
N ASN A 229 -7.98 -1.68 -13.63
CA ASN A 229 -8.39 -2.55 -14.73
C ASN A 229 -8.23 -1.87 -16.10
N THR A 230 -8.40 -0.55 -16.17
CA THR A 230 -8.28 0.20 -17.43
C THR A 230 -6.83 0.54 -17.77
N ARG A 231 -5.98 0.79 -16.76
CA ARG A 231 -4.57 1.18 -16.98
C ARG A 231 -3.60 -0.01 -17.06
N THR A 232 -3.87 -1.11 -16.34
CA THR A 232 -3.03 -2.31 -16.39
C THR A 232 -3.22 -3.07 -17.71
N HIS A 233 -4.40 -2.99 -18.34
CA HIS A 233 -4.64 -3.59 -19.66
C HIS A 233 -3.93 -2.82 -20.79
N LEU A 234 -3.76 -1.50 -20.67
CA LEU A 234 -3.00 -0.70 -21.64
C LEU A 234 -1.47 -0.85 -21.47
N GLN A 235 -0.97 -1.06 -20.24
CA GLN A 235 0.46 -1.30 -20.01
C GLN A 235 0.92 -2.73 -20.27
N SER A 236 0.04 -3.74 -20.19
CA SER A 236 0.39 -5.12 -20.58
C SER A 236 0.47 -5.30 -22.09
N VAL A 237 -0.13 -4.41 -22.88
CA VAL A 237 -0.06 -4.44 -24.36
C VAL A 237 1.18 -3.71 -24.90
N LEU A 238 1.77 -2.80 -24.11
CA LEU A 238 2.94 -2.01 -24.52
C LEU A 238 4.29 -2.58 -24.05
N SER A 239 4.31 -3.68 -23.29
CA SER A 239 5.53 -4.40 -22.93
C SER A 239 5.80 -5.54 -23.92
N VAL A 240 5.99 -5.20 -25.20
CA VAL A 240 6.60 -6.12 -26.17
C VAL A 240 8.09 -5.86 -26.16
N ASP A 241 8.84 -6.86 -25.68
CA ASP A 241 10.30 -6.92 -25.73
C ASP A 241 10.80 -6.49 -27.12
N SER A 242 11.59 -5.43 -27.17
CA SER A 242 12.18 -4.85 -28.38
C SER A 242 13.33 -5.69 -28.96
N ARG A 243 13.15 -7.02 -29.08
CA ARG A 243 14.14 -7.95 -29.64
C ARG A 243 13.61 -8.97 -30.66
N TYR A 244 12.41 -8.80 -31.22
CA TYR A 244 11.95 -9.62 -32.35
C TYR A 244 11.22 -8.78 -33.41
N PRO A 245 11.31 -9.13 -34.71
CA PRO A 245 10.58 -8.42 -35.76
C PRO A 245 9.09 -8.57 -35.51
N THR A 246 8.42 -7.43 -35.38
CA THR A 246 7.02 -7.33 -34.95
C THR A 246 6.12 -7.93 -36.03
N ASP A 247 5.54 -9.09 -35.75
CA ASP A 247 4.59 -9.73 -36.65
C ASP A 247 3.38 -8.81 -36.81
N GLU A 248 3.24 -8.21 -38.01
CA GLU A 248 2.20 -7.24 -38.36
C GLU A 248 0.79 -7.82 -38.13
N LYS A 249 0.66 -9.16 -38.19
CA LYS A 249 -0.57 -9.88 -37.90
C LYS A 249 -0.94 -9.81 -36.42
N LEU A 250 0.04 -9.94 -35.53
CA LEU A 250 -0.16 -9.86 -34.08
C LEU A 250 -0.59 -8.45 -33.67
N LEU A 251 0.04 -7.41 -34.24
CA LEU A 251 -0.35 -6.01 -33.98
C LEU A 251 -1.79 -5.72 -34.45
N ARG A 252 -2.20 -6.26 -35.60
CA ARG A 252 -3.58 -6.11 -36.08
C ARG A 252 -4.60 -6.82 -35.19
N GLU A 253 -4.29 -8.02 -34.70
CA GLU A 253 -5.18 -8.74 -33.79
C GLU A 253 -5.35 -8.00 -32.45
N ILE A 254 -4.26 -7.46 -31.92
CA ILE A 254 -4.28 -6.65 -30.69
C ILE A 254 -5.08 -5.36 -30.89
N ALA A 255 -4.85 -4.63 -31.98
CA ALA A 255 -5.58 -3.40 -32.27
C ALA A 255 -7.08 -3.65 -32.45
N LYS A 256 -7.45 -4.74 -33.12
CA LYS A 256 -8.86 -5.12 -33.30
C LYS A 256 -9.53 -5.44 -31.97
N LYS A 257 -8.87 -6.24 -31.12
CA LYS A 257 -9.42 -6.61 -29.82
C LYS A 257 -9.57 -5.39 -28.89
N ALA A 258 -8.61 -4.45 -28.95
CA ALA A 258 -8.70 -3.20 -28.20
C ALA A 258 -9.89 -2.34 -28.65
N ILE A 259 -10.20 -2.29 -29.95
CA ILE A 259 -11.36 -1.55 -30.48
C ILE A 259 -12.67 -2.25 -30.09
N ASP A 260 -12.72 -3.58 -30.14
CA ASP A 260 -13.91 -4.37 -29.77
C ASP A 260 -14.31 -4.22 -28.28
N GLU A 261 -13.34 -3.91 -27.41
CA GLU A 261 -13.56 -3.69 -25.97
C GLU A 261 -13.89 -2.23 -25.61
N MET A 262 -13.84 -1.29 -26.57
CA MET A 262 -14.16 0.13 -26.33
C MET A 262 -15.67 0.38 -26.31
N SER A 263 -16.11 1.26 -25.40
CA SER A 263 -17.48 1.78 -25.43
C SER A 263 -17.71 2.72 -26.62
N ALA A 264 -18.97 2.89 -27.04
CA ALA A 264 -19.33 3.75 -28.16
C ALA A 264 -18.83 5.20 -28.03
N GLU A 265 -18.74 5.71 -26.80
CA GLU A 265 -18.22 7.05 -26.52
C GLU A 265 -16.70 7.13 -26.66
N GLN A 266 -15.98 6.06 -26.30
CA GLN A 266 -14.53 5.96 -26.51
C GLN A 266 -14.18 5.80 -28.00
N ILE A 267 -14.99 5.05 -28.75
CA ILE A 267 -14.83 4.91 -30.21
C ILE A 267 -14.98 6.27 -30.91
N ARG A 268 -15.93 7.11 -30.46
CA ARG A 268 -16.11 8.47 -31.00
C ARG A 268 -14.92 9.40 -30.78
N GLN A 269 -14.12 9.14 -29.75
CA GLN A 269 -12.93 9.93 -29.42
C GLN A 269 -11.68 9.47 -30.18
N LEU A 270 -11.77 8.40 -30.99
CA LEU A 270 -10.66 7.96 -31.83
C LEU A 270 -10.41 8.96 -32.97
N ASN A 271 -9.23 9.56 -32.96
CA ASN A 271 -8.77 10.40 -34.06
C ASN A 271 -8.27 9.53 -35.22
N LEU A 272 -9.17 9.15 -36.12
CA LEU A 272 -8.84 8.39 -37.33
C LEU A 272 -8.68 9.33 -38.54
N PRO A 273 -7.64 9.15 -39.38
CA PRO A 273 -7.55 9.89 -40.64
C PRO A 273 -8.74 9.58 -41.55
N LEU A 274 -9.48 10.62 -41.96
CA LEU A 274 -10.70 10.51 -42.78
C LEU A 274 -10.50 9.72 -44.08
N GLY A 275 -9.32 9.78 -44.71
CA GLY A 275 -9.01 9.01 -45.91
C GLY A 275 -9.14 7.51 -45.72
N HIS A 276 -8.63 6.97 -44.60
CA HIS A 276 -8.72 5.54 -44.29
C HIS A 276 -10.15 5.10 -43.94
N VAL A 277 -10.95 5.99 -43.34
CA VAL A 277 -12.36 5.74 -43.07
C VAL A 277 -13.15 5.67 -44.38
N TRP A 278 -12.86 6.58 -45.32
CA TRP A 278 -13.47 6.62 -46.65
C TRP A 278 -13.15 5.36 -47.47
N ASP A 279 -11.89 4.94 -47.47
CA ASP A 279 -11.45 3.72 -48.17
C ASP A 279 -12.13 2.46 -47.60
N ALA A 280 -12.29 2.37 -46.27
CA ALA A 280 -12.99 1.26 -45.63
C ALA A 280 -14.50 1.22 -45.94
N LEU A 281 -15.14 2.38 -46.08
CA LEU A 281 -16.56 2.49 -46.48
C LEU A 281 -16.81 2.09 -47.94
N LEU A 282 -15.83 2.28 -48.82
CA LEU A 282 -15.90 1.84 -50.22
C LEU A 282 -15.75 0.32 -50.38
N VAL A 283 -14.97 -0.33 -49.51
CA VAL A 283 -14.73 -1.78 -49.53
C VAL A 283 -15.85 -2.59 -48.86
N SER A 284 -16.69 -1.94 -48.04
CA SER A 284 -17.80 -2.57 -47.30
C SER A 284 -19.18 -2.42 -47.96
N ARG A 285 -19.22 -1.95 -49.22
CA ARG A 285 -20.40 -2.00 -50.11
C ARG A 285 -20.25 -3.15 -51.10
#